data_AF-A0A350WTR5-F1
#
_entry.id   AF-A0A350WTR5-F1
#
_cell.length_a   1.000
_cell.length_b   1.000
_cell.length_c   1.000
_cell.angle_alpha   90.00
_cell.angle_beta   90.00
_cell.angle_gamma   90.00
#
_symmetry.space_group_name_H-M   'P 1'
#
loop_
_entity.id
_entity.type
_entity.pdbx_description
1 polymer ?
#
loop_
_entity_poly.entity_id
_entity_poly.type
_entity_poly.pdbx_seq_one_letter_code
_entity_poly.pdbx_strand_id
1 'polypeptide(L)'
;FHKLSARWTPLQRFGGSFLESFLNGLAVITDGWLFLRFLFLMALNWFVALVAYYIITLAFFPQAEFHWMLFVLGAAAFGGAIPALPGAVGTFEGAVSASLALFTGDQSTSLAVALTARLYNYLNSGVLGTIGLMREGQTLSGVYRQLMNLRNKEQTETSES
;
A
#
# COMPACT_ATOMS: atom_id res chain seq x y z
N PHE A 1 38.84 2.68 6.45
CA PHE A 1 37.66 3.54 6.24
C PHE A 1 37.53 4.73 7.21
N HIS A 2 38.58 5.13 7.96
CA HIS A 2 38.46 6.14 9.03
C HIS A 2 39.04 7.53 8.73
N LYS A 3 39.49 7.82 7.49
CA LYS A 3 40.14 9.11 7.17
C LYS A 3 39.41 9.99 6.14
N LEU A 4 38.27 9.54 5.59
CA LEU A 4 37.53 10.27 4.55
C LEU A 4 36.21 10.90 5.00
N SER A 5 35.71 10.60 6.21
CA SER A 5 34.39 11.05 6.67
C SER A 5 34.41 12.30 7.57
N ALA A 6 35.57 12.93 7.80
CA ALA A 6 35.72 13.99 8.79
C ALA A 6 35.21 15.38 8.37
N ARG A 7 34.63 15.54 7.17
CA ARG A 7 34.24 16.86 6.63
C ARG A 7 32.73 17.09 6.49
N TRP A 8 31.88 16.12 6.83
CA TRP A 8 30.43 16.20 6.62
C TRP A 8 29.65 15.70 7.86
N THR A 9 29.71 16.48 8.94
CA THR A 9 29.00 16.23 10.22
C THR A 9 27.47 16.03 10.09
N PRO A 10 26.74 16.65 9.14
CA PRO A 10 25.31 16.39 8.96
C PRO A 10 25.01 14.97 8.43
N LEU A 11 25.94 14.42 7.63
CA LEU A 11 25.78 13.12 6.96
C LEU A 11 25.97 11.94 7.93
N GLN A 12 26.76 12.11 8.99
CA GLN A 12 26.95 11.08 10.01
C GLN A 12 25.74 10.88 10.93
N ARG A 13 25.00 11.95 11.26
CA ARG A 13 23.83 11.86 12.15
C ARG A 13 22.60 11.29 11.44
N PHE A 14 22.42 11.61 10.16
CA PHE A 14 21.32 11.09 9.34
C PHE A 14 21.62 9.70 8.78
N GLY A 15 22.88 9.47 8.37
CA GLY A 15 23.32 8.17 7.87
C GLY A 15 23.42 7.10 8.96
N GLY A 16 23.85 7.46 10.19
CA GLY A 16 23.97 6.51 11.30
C GLY A 16 22.63 5.93 11.75
N SER A 17 21.65 6.79 12.04
CA SER A 17 20.33 6.38 12.53
C SER A 17 19.48 5.66 11.47
N PHE A 18 19.54 6.10 10.22
CA PHE A 18 18.88 5.43 9.10
C PHE A 18 19.51 4.07 8.81
N LEU A 19 20.85 3.99 8.77
CA LEU A 19 21.55 2.74 8.50
C LEU A 19 21.36 1.75 9.66
N GLU A 20 21.39 2.19 10.92
CA GLU A 20 21.05 1.34 12.07
C GLU A 20 19.60 0.85 12.01
N SER A 21 18.64 1.72 11.69
CA SER A 21 17.23 1.31 11.55
C SER A 21 17.02 0.36 10.38
N PHE A 22 17.71 0.58 9.26
CA PHE A 22 17.70 -0.29 8.08
C PHE A 22 18.33 -1.66 8.38
N LEU A 23 19.50 -1.68 9.05
CA LEU A 23 20.18 -2.90 9.47
C LEU A 23 19.39 -3.67 10.53
N ASN A 24 18.74 -2.98 11.48
CA ASN A 24 17.81 -3.61 12.43
C ASN A 24 16.57 -4.17 11.72
N GLY A 25 16.05 -3.49 10.70
CA GLY A 25 15.00 -4.06 9.84
C GLY A 25 15.47 -5.30 9.08
N LEU A 26 16.73 -5.32 8.66
CA LEU A 26 17.37 -6.48 8.04
C LEU A 26 17.61 -7.64 9.00
N ALA A 27 17.60 -7.40 10.32
CA ALA A 27 17.69 -8.47 11.32
C ALA A 27 16.51 -9.45 11.22
N VAL A 28 15.36 -9.03 10.70
CA VAL A 28 14.24 -9.93 10.36
C VAL A 28 14.63 -11.00 9.33
N ILE A 29 15.59 -10.70 8.45
CA ILE A 29 16.11 -11.63 7.44
C ILE A 29 17.16 -12.58 8.06
N THR A 30 17.78 -12.19 9.18
CA THR A 30 18.78 -13.02 9.87
C THR A 30 18.17 -14.18 10.67
N ASP A 31 16.90 -14.06 11.07
CA ASP A 31 16.12 -15.16 11.64
C ASP A 31 15.27 -15.81 10.55
N GLY A 32 15.73 -16.96 10.05
CA GLY A 32 15.06 -17.68 8.97
C GLY A 32 13.62 -18.09 9.29
N TRP A 33 13.30 -18.34 10.57
CA TRP A 33 11.93 -18.69 10.97
C TRP A 33 11.02 -17.48 10.99
N LEU A 34 11.52 -16.35 11.52
CA LEU A 34 10.80 -15.09 11.50
C LEU A 34 10.54 -14.63 10.05
N PHE A 35 11.55 -14.71 9.19
CA PHE A 35 11.43 -14.43 7.75
C PHE A 35 10.35 -15.29 7.08
N LEU A 36 10.36 -16.61 7.32
CA LEU A 36 9.40 -17.52 6.71
C LEU A 36 7.96 -17.25 7.20
N ARG A 37 7.79 -16.92 8.48
CA ARG A 37 6.51 -16.54 9.06
C ARG A 37 5.98 -15.24 8.45
N PHE A 38 6.84 -14.24 8.25
CA PHE A 38 6.48 -13.01 7.56
C PHE A 38 6.07 -13.26 6.11
N LEU A 39 6.85 -14.06 5.38
CA LEU A 39 6.56 -14.42 3.99
C LEU A 39 5.23 -15.19 3.88
N PHE A 40 4.98 -16.12 4.80
CA PHE A 40 3.72 -16.84 4.87
C PHE A 40 2.52 -15.92 5.14
N LEU A 41 2.63 -15.01 6.13
CA LEU A 41 1.56 -14.07 6.44
C LEU A 41 1.29 -13.11 5.27
N MET A 42 2.34 -12.67 4.58
CA MET A 42 2.24 -11.84 3.38
C MET A 42 1.54 -12.60 2.26
N ALA A 43 1.96 -13.84 1.98
CA ALA A 43 1.33 -14.69 0.96
C ALA A 43 -0.14 -14.96 1.29
N LEU A 44 -0.46 -15.23 2.57
CA LEU A 44 -1.83 -15.44 3.03
C LEU A 44 -2.68 -14.19 2.84
N ASN A 45 -2.14 -13.01 3.16
CA ASN A 45 -2.83 -11.74 2.92
C ASN A 45 -3.15 -11.53 1.43
N TRP A 46 -2.19 -11.80 0.56
CA TRP A 46 -2.40 -11.72 -0.89
C TRP A 46 -3.40 -12.75 -1.40
N PHE A 47 -3.38 -13.97 -0.85
CA PHE A 47 -4.35 -15.01 -1.16
C PHE A 47 -5.77 -14.59 -0.77
N VAL A 48 -5.96 -14.00 0.41
CA VAL A 48 -7.26 -13.45 0.84
C VAL A 48 -7.74 -12.36 -0.12
N ALA A 49 -6.86 -11.45 -0.55
CA ALA A 49 -7.20 -10.43 -1.53
C ALA A 49 -7.62 -11.04 -2.88
N LEU A 50 -6.90 -12.07 -3.34
CA LEU A 50 -7.19 -12.79 -4.58
C LEU A 50 -8.56 -13.47 -4.51
N VAL A 51 -8.88 -14.17 -3.41
CA VAL A 51 -10.20 -14.79 -3.19
C VAL A 51 -11.31 -13.73 -3.16
N ALA A 52 -11.10 -12.60 -2.50
CA ALA A 52 -12.08 -11.51 -2.47
C ALA A 52 -12.34 -10.97 -3.89
N TYR A 53 -11.28 -10.73 -4.68
CA TYR A 53 -11.42 -10.26 -6.06
C TYR A 53 -12.10 -11.30 -6.95
N TYR A 54 -11.82 -12.59 -6.72
CA TYR A 54 -12.49 -13.67 -7.44
C TYR A 54 -14.00 -13.66 -7.18
N ILE A 55 -14.41 -13.58 -5.91
CA ILE A 55 -15.83 -13.55 -5.52
C ILE A 55 -16.53 -12.32 -6.10
N ILE A 56 -15.88 -11.15 -6.04
CA ILE A 56 -16.44 -9.93 -6.65
C ILE A 56 -16.58 -10.11 -8.16
N THR A 57 -15.56 -10.66 -8.83
CA THR A 57 -15.60 -10.89 -10.28
C THR A 57 -16.70 -11.87 -10.67
N LEU A 58 -16.91 -12.94 -9.90
CA LEU A 58 -17.98 -13.92 -10.13
C LEU A 58 -19.39 -13.28 -10.11
N ALA A 59 -19.58 -12.20 -9.36
CA ALA A 59 -20.87 -11.49 -9.33
C ALA A 59 -21.20 -10.78 -10.66
N PHE A 60 -20.19 -10.48 -11.48
CA PHE A 60 -20.36 -9.84 -12.79
C PHE A 60 -20.12 -10.80 -13.96
N PHE A 61 -19.20 -11.75 -13.78
CA PHE A 61 -18.81 -12.77 -14.75
C PHE A 61 -18.91 -14.15 -14.10
N PRO A 62 -20.08 -14.81 -14.14
CA PRO A 62 -20.27 -16.13 -13.52
C PRO A 62 -19.34 -17.22 -14.07
N GLN A 63 -18.85 -17.03 -15.31
CA GLN A 63 -17.87 -17.89 -15.97
C GLN A 63 -16.41 -17.57 -15.59
N ALA A 64 -16.17 -16.65 -14.65
CA ALA A 64 -14.82 -16.25 -14.29
C ALA A 64 -14.04 -17.42 -13.70
N GLU A 65 -12.84 -17.61 -14.23
CA GLU A 65 -11.91 -18.65 -13.80
C GLU A 65 -10.91 -18.08 -12.81
N PHE A 66 -10.52 -18.87 -11.81
CA PHE A 66 -9.66 -18.42 -10.72
C PHE A 66 -8.30 -17.87 -11.20
N HIS A 67 -7.74 -18.48 -12.26
CA HIS A 67 -6.44 -18.08 -12.81
C HIS A 67 -6.45 -16.65 -13.41
N TRP A 68 -7.60 -16.09 -13.78
CA TRP A 68 -7.70 -14.68 -14.21
C TRP A 68 -7.25 -13.75 -13.10
N MET A 69 -7.54 -14.11 -11.83
CA MET A 69 -7.21 -13.27 -10.68
C MET A 69 -5.73 -13.22 -10.39
N LEU A 70 -4.95 -14.25 -10.77
CA LEU A 70 -3.49 -14.19 -10.68
C LEU A 70 -2.95 -13.08 -11.60
N PHE A 71 -3.47 -12.99 -12.81
CA PHE A 71 -3.09 -11.96 -13.77
C PHE A 71 -3.59 -10.57 -13.35
N VAL A 72 -4.85 -10.46 -12.94
CA VAL A 72 -5.46 -9.22 -12.46
C VAL A 72 -4.74 -8.68 -11.23
N LEU A 73 -4.34 -9.54 -10.28
CA LEU A 73 -3.59 -9.13 -9.09
C LEU A 73 -2.19 -8.61 -9.47
N GLY A 74 -1.52 -9.25 -10.42
CA GLY A 74 -0.26 -8.75 -10.98
C GLY A 74 -0.43 -7.37 -11.62
N ALA A 75 -1.44 -7.20 -12.47
CA ALA A 75 -1.76 -5.92 -13.09
C ALA A 75 -2.08 -4.84 -12.04
N ALA A 76 -2.86 -5.18 -11.01
CA ALA A 76 -3.18 -4.28 -9.90
C ALA A 76 -1.91 -3.81 -9.16
N ALA A 77 -0.96 -4.70 -8.90
CA ALA A 77 0.31 -4.37 -8.26
C ALA A 77 1.14 -3.40 -9.12
N PHE A 78 1.21 -3.62 -10.44
CA PHE A 78 1.85 -2.68 -11.36
C PHE A 78 1.11 -1.34 -11.42
N GLY A 79 -0.21 -1.35 -11.48
CA GLY A 79 -1.04 -0.13 -11.46
C GLY A 79 -0.82 0.69 -10.19
N GLY A 80 -0.64 0.03 -9.04
CA GLY A 80 -0.31 0.68 -7.77
C GLY A 80 1.13 1.21 -7.70
N ALA A 81 2.06 0.67 -8.49
CA ALA A 81 3.44 1.14 -8.56
C ALA A 81 3.61 2.39 -9.45
N ILE A 82 2.63 2.68 -10.32
CA ILE A 82 2.62 3.90 -11.12
C ILE A 82 2.40 5.10 -10.20
N PRO A 83 3.18 6.19 -10.31
CA PRO A 83 2.92 7.43 -9.57
C PRO A 83 1.50 7.92 -9.84
N ALA A 84 0.66 7.90 -8.81
CA ALA A 84 -0.77 8.12 -8.94
C ALA A 84 -1.28 9.15 -7.93
N LEU A 85 -2.53 9.58 -8.13
CA LEU A 85 -3.26 10.39 -7.16
C LEU A 85 -3.30 9.68 -5.79
N PRO A 86 -3.49 10.41 -4.68
CA PRO A 86 -3.69 9.81 -3.36
C PRO A 86 -4.73 8.66 -3.43
N GLY A 87 -4.35 7.48 -2.96
CA GLY A 87 -5.19 6.27 -3.04
C GLY A 87 -5.02 5.43 -4.32
N ALA A 88 -4.07 5.79 -5.20
CA ALA A 88 -3.85 5.13 -6.49
C ALA A 88 -5.09 5.15 -7.41
N VAL A 89 -5.87 6.23 -7.34
CA VAL A 89 -7.08 6.42 -8.13
C VAL A 89 -6.70 6.58 -9.60
N GLY A 90 -7.38 5.82 -10.46
CA GLY A 90 -7.20 5.81 -11.91
C GLY A 90 -6.24 4.71 -12.37
N THR A 91 -5.07 4.58 -11.75
CA THR A 91 -4.05 3.62 -12.21
C THR A 91 -4.38 2.18 -11.84
N PHE A 92 -4.90 1.95 -10.64
CA PHE A 92 -5.39 0.63 -10.23
C PHE A 92 -6.63 0.22 -11.02
N GLU A 93 -7.62 1.11 -11.12
CA GLU A 93 -8.88 0.82 -11.83
C GLU A 93 -8.60 0.56 -13.31
N GLY A 94 -7.71 1.35 -13.91
CA GLY A 94 -7.22 1.13 -15.27
C GLY A 94 -6.54 -0.22 -15.42
N ALA A 95 -5.60 -0.57 -14.53
CA ALA A 95 -4.87 -1.84 -14.63
C ALA A 95 -5.76 -3.07 -14.41
N VAL A 96 -6.65 -3.04 -13.41
CA VAL A 96 -7.59 -4.12 -13.11
C VAL A 96 -8.62 -4.27 -14.24
N SER A 97 -9.21 -3.17 -14.70
CA SER A 97 -10.20 -3.24 -15.78
C SER A 97 -9.59 -3.69 -17.10
N ALA A 98 -8.42 -3.17 -17.48
CA ALA A 98 -7.73 -3.57 -18.70
C ALA A 98 -7.31 -5.05 -18.65
N SER A 99 -6.75 -5.52 -17.53
CA SER A 99 -6.35 -6.91 -17.39
C SER A 99 -7.52 -7.88 -17.44
N LEU A 100 -8.66 -7.52 -16.84
CA LEU A 100 -9.87 -8.34 -16.88
C LEU A 100 -10.54 -8.30 -18.26
N ALA A 101 -10.52 -7.16 -18.95
CA ALA A 101 -11.07 -7.01 -20.30
C ALA A 101 -10.36 -7.91 -21.33
N LEU A 102 -9.09 -8.28 -21.11
CA LEU A 102 -8.38 -9.25 -21.94
C LEU A 102 -9.02 -10.65 -21.90
N PHE A 103 -9.68 -11.01 -20.79
CA PHE A 103 -10.36 -12.30 -20.66
C PHE A 103 -11.84 -12.22 -21.04
N THR A 104 -12.48 -11.11 -20.71
CA THR A 104 -13.95 -10.98 -20.81
C THR A 104 -14.41 -10.37 -22.13
N GLY A 105 -13.55 -9.59 -22.80
CA GLY A 105 -13.92 -8.78 -23.97
C GLY A 105 -14.84 -7.59 -23.65
N ASP A 106 -15.19 -7.38 -22.37
CA ASP A 106 -16.12 -6.34 -21.93
C ASP A 106 -15.42 -5.35 -21.00
N GLN A 107 -14.98 -4.24 -21.57
CA GLN A 107 -14.30 -3.16 -20.84
C GLN A 107 -15.21 -2.49 -19.81
N SER A 108 -16.51 -2.33 -20.10
CA SER A 108 -17.45 -1.62 -19.23
C SER A 108 -17.70 -2.41 -17.96
N THR A 109 -18.03 -3.70 -18.11
CA THR A 109 -18.27 -4.59 -16.96
C THR A 109 -16.97 -4.86 -16.20
N SER A 110 -15.82 -4.95 -16.88
CA SER A 110 -14.52 -5.08 -16.22
C SER A 110 -14.15 -3.87 -15.38
N LEU A 111 -14.51 -2.66 -15.82
CA LEU A 111 -14.35 -1.43 -15.03
C LEU A 111 -15.31 -1.39 -13.84
N ALA A 112 -16.54 -1.90 -13.99
CA ALA A 112 -17.45 -2.06 -12.87
C ALA A 112 -16.87 -2.98 -11.78
N VAL A 113 -16.29 -4.14 -12.17
CA VAL A 113 -15.57 -5.03 -11.25
C VAL A 113 -14.44 -4.30 -10.53
N ALA A 114 -13.61 -3.54 -11.27
CA ALA A 114 -12.49 -2.79 -10.69
C ALA A 114 -12.95 -1.76 -9.65
N LEU A 115 -14.03 -1.03 -9.95
CA LEU A 115 -14.62 -0.05 -9.03
C LEU A 115 -15.24 -0.71 -7.79
N THR A 116 -15.93 -1.84 -7.96
CA THR A 116 -16.48 -2.61 -6.82
C THR A 116 -15.37 -3.16 -5.92
N ALA A 117 -14.31 -3.72 -6.51
CA ALA A 117 -13.13 -4.16 -5.78
C ALA A 117 -12.45 -2.99 -5.04
N ARG A 118 -12.40 -1.81 -5.65
CA ARG A 118 -11.86 -0.61 -4.98
C ARG A 118 -12.71 -0.21 -3.79
N LEU A 119 -14.02 -0.15 -3.96
CA LEU A 119 -14.95 0.20 -2.88
C LEU A 119 -14.82 -0.79 -1.72
N TYR A 120 -14.74 -2.09 -2.01
CA TYR A 120 -14.51 -3.14 -1.02
C TYR A 120 -13.22 -2.90 -0.22
N ASN A 121 -12.11 -2.56 -0.89
CA ASN A 121 -10.85 -2.24 -0.22
C ASN A 121 -10.96 -1.01 0.70
N TYR A 122 -11.62 0.05 0.25
CA TYR A 122 -11.83 1.24 1.07
C TYR A 122 -12.73 0.96 2.27
N LEU A 123 -13.75 0.13 2.13
CA LEU A 123 -14.58 -0.29 3.26
C LEU A 123 -13.79 -1.12 4.27
N ASN A 124 -13.00 -2.10 3.80
CA ASN A 124 -12.21 -2.95 4.68
C ASN A 124 -11.19 -2.12 5.50
N SER A 125 -10.37 -1.33 4.80
CA SER A 125 -9.37 -0.47 5.43
C SER A 125 -10.00 0.67 6.25
N GLY A 126 -11.10 1.25 5.76
CA GLY A 126 -11.80 2.35 6.43
C GLY A 126 -12.44 1.91 7.74
N VAL A 127 -13.05 0.71 7.78
CA VAL A 127 -13.62 0.15 9.02
C VAL A 127 -12.51 -0.11 10.04
N LEU A 128 -11.43 -0.78 9.62
CA LEU A 128 -10.30 -1.07 10.52
C LEU A 128 -9.63 0.21 11.03
N GLY A 129 -9.39 1.18 10.15
CA GLY A 129 -8.83 2.47 10.51
C GLY A 129 -9.72 3.24 11.48
N THR A 130 -11.04 3.23 11.25
CA THR A 130 -12.02 3.87 12.14
C THR A 130 -12.03 3.21 13.52
N ILE A 131 -12.00 1.88 13.58
CA ILE A 131 -11.89 1.13 14.85
C ILE A 131 -10.60 1.50 15.59
N GLY A 132 -9.47 1.62 14.88
CA GLY A 132 -8.20 2.07 15.44
C GLY A 132 -8.29 3.45 16.06
N LEU A 133 -8.83 4.42 15.32
CA LEU A 133 -9.03 5.79 15.80
C LEU A 133 -9.93 5.85 17.04
N MET A 134 -11.03 5.10 17.03
CA MET A 134 -11.93 5.00 18.19
C MET A 134 -11.22 4.44 19.43
N ARG A 135 -10.36 3.43 19.27
CA ARG A 135 -9.57 2.85 20.37
C ARG A 135 -8.55 3.83 20.95
N GLU A 136 -8.00 4.71 20.12
CA GLU A 136 -7.02 5.72 20.52
C GLU A 136 -7.64 7.04 21.00
N GLY A 137 -8.98 7.16 20.98
CA GLY A 137 -9.69 8.39 21.34
C GLY A 137 -9.47 9.54 20.35
N GLN A 138 -8.93 9.25 19.17
CA GLN A 138 -8.64 10.22 18.13
C GLN A 138 -9.83 10.35 17.17
N THR A 139 -10.08 11.56 16.69
CA THR A 139 -11.05 11.80 15.60
C THR A 139 -10.31 12.10 14.31
N LEU A 140 -10.96 11.87 13.16
CA LEU A 140 -10.41 12.20 11.84
C LEU A 140 -9.95 13.68 11.78
N SER A 141 -10.75 14.57 12.36
CA SER A 141 -10.44 16.01 12.47
C SER A 141 -9.27 16.29 13.41
N GLY A 142 -9.12 15.51 14.48
CA GLY A 142 -8.00 15.60 15.42
C GLY A 142 -6.67 15.26 14.75
N VAL A 143 -6.62 14.12 14.05
CA VAL A 143 -5.44 13.70 13.27
C VAL A 143 -5.12 14.72 12.18
N TYR A 144 -6.13 15.21 11.46
CA TYR A 144 -5.94 16.25 10.44
C TYR A 144 -5.35 17.55 11.02
N ARG A 145 -5.83 17.98 12.20
CA ARG A 145 -5.32 19.19 12.87
C ARG A 145 -3.87 19.01 13.33
N GLN A 146 -3.50 17.82 13.80
CA GLN A 146 -2.11 17.49 14.14
C GLN A 146 -1.20 17.53 12.91
N LEU A 147 -1.63 16.94 11.79
CA LEU A 147 -0.89 16.97 10.53
C LEU A 147 -0.70 18.40 9.99
N MET A 148 -1.75 19.22 10.06
CA MET A 148 -1.67 20.63 9.66
C MET A 148 -0.68 21.42 10.52
N ASN A 149 -0.69 21.18 11.83
CA ASN A 149 0.22 21.84 12.76
C ASN A 149 1.68 21.42 12.51
N LEU A 150 1.95 20.15 12.20
CA LEU A 150 3.28 19.67 11.84
C LEU A 150 3.80 20.32 10.55
N ARG A 151 2.97 20.36 9.51
CA ARG A 151 3.31 21.04 8.24
C ARG A 151 3.61 22.52 8.43
N ASN A 152 2.81 23.22 9.24
CA ASN A 152 3.02 24.64 9.52
C ASN A 152 4.31 24.87 10.32
N LYS A 153 4.67 23.95 11.22
CA LYS A 153 5.92 24.03 11.99
C LYS A 153 7.15 23.87 11.09
N GLU A 154 7.15 22.90 10.18
CA GLU A 154 8.24 22.72 9.19
C GLU A 154 8.41 23.95 8.28
N GLN A 155 7.30 24.57 7.84
CA GLN A 155 7.36 25.80 7.04
C GLN A 155 7.96 26.99 7.80
N THR A 156 7.76 27.08 9.11
CA THR A 156 8.29 28.16 9.94
C THR A 156 9.81 27.98 10.15
N GLU A 157 10.26 26.75 10.43
CA GLU A 157 11.68 26.43 10.62
C GLU A 157 12.50 26.60 9.31
N THR A 158 11.89 26.40 8.15
CA THR A 158 12.55 26.58 6.83
C THR A 158 12.56 28.05 6.37
N SER A 159 11.68 28.91 6.90
CA SER A 159 11.63 30.34 6.56
C SER A 159 12.57 31.19 7.42
N GLU A 160 13.06 30.67 8.53
CA GLU A 160 14.00 31.34 9.44
C GLU A 160 15.48 30.96 9.20
N SER A 161 15.74 30.04 8.26
CA SER A 161 17.08 29.60 7.81
C SER A 161 17.50 30.23 6.48
#